data_AF-A0A962DK65-F1
#
_entry.id   AF-A0A962DK65-F1
#
_cell.length_a   1.000
_cell.length_b   1.000
_cell.length_c   1.000
_cell.angle_alpha   90.00
_cell.angle_beta   90.00
_cell.angle_gamma   90.00
#
_symmetry.space_group_name_H-M   'P 1'
#
loop_
_entity.id
_entity.type
_entity.pdbx_description
1 polymer ?
#
loop_
_entity_poly.entity_id
_entity_poly.type
_entity_poly.pdbx_seq_one_letter_code
_entity_poly.pdbx_strand_id
1 'polypeptide(L)'
;MQQNNSIRQGDTRYWMLLTAAISMTIPFLANAQTDHSQHAAQDEHAGHDGGRDELGRRLYGMKHQMSPELTAELRQKIPLFAKYTDAQMNLSMEQMGEDYSWYISPADLHAGQGVLILLHGFREQGDKLFRERVQPIGDVLPTALGVGMAMMMSEHIQLALDDLQAAGAKEVVVVPIVSSTHDEMYRQWEYVLGRRAEASYATVGQV
;
A
#
# COMPACT_ATOMS: atom_id res chain seq x y z
N MET A 1 -61.31 5.34 -41.10
CA MET A 1 -61.78 5.61 -39.73
C MET A 1 -60.59 6.06 -38.89
N GLN A 2 -60.76 7.20 -38.22
CA GLN A 2 -60.02 7.75 -37.07
C GLN A 2 -58.53 8.12 -37.19
N GLN A 3 -58.33 9.44 -37.14
CA GLN A 3 -57.12 10.17 -36.75
C GLN A 3 -56.78 9.88 -35.28
N ASN A 4 -55.48 9.93 -34.93
CA ASN A 4 -55.07 10.71 -33.76
C ASN A 4 -53.58 11.07 -33.79
N ASN A 5 -53.35 12.36 -33.92
CA ASN A 5 -52.12 13.09 -33.64
C ASN A 5 -52.24 13.58 -32.19
N SER A 6 -51.21 13.46 -31.34
CA SER A 6 -50.97 14.49 -30.32
C SER A 6 -49.58 14.35 -29.70
N ILE A 7 -48.81 15.39 -29.97
CA ILE A 7 -47.59 15.83 -29.32
C ILE A 7 -47.88 16.16 -27.83
N ARG A 8 -46.91 15.89 -26.95
CA ARG A 8 -46.71 16.49 -25.61
C ARG A 8 -45.22 16.86 -25.56
N GLN A 9 -44.76 18.12 -25.66
CA GLN A 9 -44.83 19.21 -24.67
C GLN A 9 -44.92 18.68 -23.24
N GLY A 10 -43.94 18.82 -22.34
CA GLY A 10 -42.82 19.73 -22.23
C GLY A 10 -42.71 19.97 -20.73
N ASP A 11 -41.60 19.64 -20.09
CA ASP A 11 -41.36 19.98 -18.68
C ASP A 11 -39.86 20.09 -18.42
N THR A 12 -39.34 21.26 -18.83
CA THR A 12 -38.00 21.73 -18.54
C THR A 12 -37.98 22.21 -17.09
N ARG A 13 -37.45 21.40 -16.17
CA ARG A 13 -37.22 21.83 -14.79
C ARG A 13 -35.85 22.49 -14.67
N TYR A 14 -35.88 23.82 -14.60
CA TYR A 14 -34.79 24.68 -14.20
C TYR A 14 -34.28 24.29 -12.80
N TRP A 15 -32.99 23.98 -12.67
CA TRP A 15 -32.29 24.06 -11.40
C TRP A 15 -31.75 25.49 -11.25
N MET A 16 -32.35 26.26 -10.35
CA MET A 16 -31.82 27.54 -9.90
C MET A 16 -30.56 27.30 -9.06
N LEU A 17 -29.46 27.90 -9.50
CA LEU A 17 -28.26 28.14 -8.70
C LEU A 17 -28.63 29.10 -7.55
N LEU A 18 -28.58 28.61 -6.31
CA LEU A 18 -28.58 29.47 -5.13
C LEU A 18 -27.14 29.64 -4.65
N THR A 19 -26.52 30.76 -5.03
CA THR A 19 -25.28 31.25 -4.42
C THR A 19 -25.60 31.80 -3.04
N ALA A 20 -25.20 31.08 -1.99
CA ALA A 20 -25.13 31.62 -0.64
C ALA A 20 -23.68 32.06 -0.37
N ALA A 21 -23.47 33.38 -0.33
CA ALA A 21 -22.22 33.97 0.13
C ALA A 21 -22.21 33.93 1.66
N ILE A 22 -21.31 33.14 2.26
CA ILE A 22 -21.07 33.16 3.71
C ILE A 22 -19.92 34.13 3.97
N SER A 23 -20.26 35.25 4.60
CA SER A 23 -19.30 36.27 5.05
C SER A 23 -18.38 35.72 6.14
N MET A 24 -17.08 35.91 5.94
CA MET A 24 -16.04 35.72 6.97
C MET A 24 -16.15 36.82 8.02
N THR A 25 -16.24 36.42 9.29
CA THR A 25 -15.90 37.27 10.45
C THR A 25 -14.85 36.54 11.28
N ILE A 26 -13.67 37.14 11.40
CA ILE A 26 -12.56 36.67 12.24
C ILE A 26 -12.68 37.38 13.61
N PRO A 27 -12.92 36.68 14.72
CA PRO A 27 -12.62 37.21 16.03
C PRO A 27 -11.15 36.94 16.38
N PHE A 28 -10.42 38.04 16.57
CA PHE A 28 -9.10 38.09 17.19
C PHE A 28 -9.28 37.85 18.70
N LEU A 29 -8.61 36.84 19.29
CA LEU A 29 -8.44 36.74 20.74
C LEU A 29 -7.20 35.91 21.12
N ALA A 30 -6.21 36.66 21.61
CA ALA A 30 -5.24 36.43 22.69
C ALA A 30 -4.65 35.02 22.97
N ASN A 31 -3.30 35.05 23.04
CA ASN A 31 -2.39 34.11 23.69
C ASN A 31 -2.94 33.49 25.00
N ALA A 32 -2.85 32.16 25.08
CA ALA A 32 -2.59 31.46 26.33
C ALA A 32 -1.46 30.46 26.06
N GLN A 33 -0.29 30.79 26.61
CA GLN A 33 0.90 29.97 26.65
C GLN A 33 0.74 29.03 27.86
N THR A 34 0.50 27.76 27.60
CA THR A 34 0.49 26.72 28.64
C THR A 34 1.67 25.81 28.40
N ASP A 35 2.67 25.97 29.25
CA ASP A 35 3.84 25.11 29.41
C ASP A 35 3.39 23.75 29.94
N HIS A 36 3.71 22.68 29.21
CA HIS A 36 3.68 21.32 29.72
C HIS A 36 4.99 20.64 29.34
N SER A 37 6.04 21.06 30.01
CA SER A 37 7.26 20.28 30.17
C SER A 37 6.98 19.05 31.05
N GLN A 38 7.48 17.89 30.58
CA GLN A 38 7.75 16.62 31.29
C GLN A 38 6.60 15.60 31.36
N HIS A 39 6.77 14.50 30.61
CA HIS A 39 7.17 13.21 31.18
C HIS A 39 7.86 12.36 30.09
N ALA A 40 9.15 12.09 30.30
CA ALA A 40 9.85 11.00 29.65
C ALA A 40 9.64 9.74 30.49
N ALA A 41 9.14 8.67 29.87
CA ALA A 41 9.52 7.29 30.14
C ALA A 41 8.68 6.33 29.26
N GLN A 42 9.39 5.48 28.52
CA GLN A 42 9.01 4.14 28.08
C GLN A 42 7.89 4.02 27.03
N ASP A 43 8.29 3.93 25.77
CA ASP A 43 7.95 2.78 24.89
C ASP A 43 8.78 2.87 23.60
N GLU A 44 10.05 2.45 23.69
CA GLU A 44 10.85 2.15 22.51
C GLU A 44 10.43 0.75 22.02
N HIS A 45 9.38 0.69 21.18
CA HIS A 45 9.11 -0.36 20.16
C HIS A 45 7.81 -0.11 19.35
N ALA A 46 7.05 0.95 19.62
CA ALA A 46 5.85 1.28 18.84
C ALA A 46 6.16 2.32 17.76
N GLY A 47 6.47 1.91 16.53
CA GLY A 47 6.65 2.87 15.45
C GLY A 47 6.92 2.25 14.10
N HIS A 48 5.85 1.94 13.37
CA HIS A 48 5.64 2.17 11.91
C HIS A 48 4.42 1.35 11.44
N ASP A 49 3.29 1.47 12.15
CA ASP A 49 2.04 0.81 11.75
C ASP A 49 1.52 1.31 10.38
N GLY A 50 1.90 2.53 9.97
CA GLY A 50 1.48 3.12 8.70
C GLY A 50 -0.03 2.97 8.51
N GLY A 51 -0.80 3.70 9.33
CA GLY A 51 -2.25 3.56 9.50
C GLY A 51 -3.03 3.15 8.24
N ARG A 52 -4.07 2.35 8.44
CA ARG A 52 -4.89 1.84 7.33
C ARG A 52 -5.62 2.97 6.62
N ASP A 53 -5.64 2.92 5.28
CA ASP A 53 -6.49 3.78 4.46
C ASP A 53 -7.95 3.28 4.41
N GLU A 54 -8.80 3.98 3.64
CA GLU A 54 -10.23 3.64 3.49
C GLU A 54 -10.49 2.22 2.96
N LEU A 55 -9.51 1.62 2.27
CA LEU A 55 -9.59 0.26 1.73
C LEU A 55 -8.93 -0.77 2.65
N GLY A 56 -8.37 -0.34 3.79
CA GLY A 56 -7.68 -1.20 4.75
C GLY A 56 -6.20 -1.44 4.44
N ARG A 57 -5.63 -0.70 3.48
CA ARG A 57 -4.22 -0.85 3.06
C ARG A 57 -3.30 -0.09 4.00
N ARG A 58 -2.11 -0.63 4.25
CA ARG A 58 -1.06 0.03 5.05
C ARG A 58 0.11 0.37 4.16
N LEU A 59 0.74 1.52 4.42
CA LEU A 59 1.84 2.10 3.63
C LEU A 59 1.47 2.54 2.20
N TYR A 60 0.21 2.44 1.80
CA TYR A 60 -0.25 2.97 0.52
C TYR A 60 -0.07 4.51 0.47
N GLY A 61 0.46 5.03 -0.62
CA GLY A 61 0.84 6.44 -0.79
C GLY A 61 2.21 6.82 -0.21
N MET A 62 2.91 5.91 0.47
CA MET A 62 4.21 6.19 1.06
C MET A 62 5.31 6.13 0.00
N LYS A 63 6.02 7.24 -0.19
CA LYS A 63 7.16 7.29 -1.13
C LYS A 63 8.42 6.72 -0.50
N HIS A 64 9.16 5.96 -1.29
CA HIS A 64 10.49 5.50 -0.93
C HIS A 64 11.47 6.68 -0.90
N GLN A 65 12.18 6.84 0.23
CA GLN A 65 13.25 7.83 0.33
C GLN A 65 14.57 7.19 -0.09
N MET A 66 15.25 7.80 -1.06
CA MET A 66 16.56 7.37 -1.51
C MET A 66 17.65 7.94 -0.61
N SER A 67 18.40 7.07 0.07
CA SER A 67 19.66 7.46 0.71
C SER A 67 20.84 7.31 -0.27
N PRO A 68 21.96 8.01 -0.05
CA PRO A 68 23.17 7.83 -0.86
C PRO A 68 23.69 6.38 -0.86
N GLU A 69 23.63 5.72 0.29
CA GLU A 69 24.07 4.33 0.48
C GLU A 69 23.21 3.37 -0.33
N LEU A 70 21.88 3.53 -0.24
CA LEU A 70 20.90 2.75 -0.98
C LEU A 70 21.05 2.96 -2.49
N THR A 71 21.30 4.21 -2.91
CA THR A 71 21.58 4.53 -4.31
C THR A 71 22.84 3.81 -4.80
N ALA A 72 23.92 3.82 -4.02
CA ALA A 72 25.17 3.16 -4.37
C ALA A 72 25.01 1.63 -4.48
N GLU A 73 24.30 1.01 -3.53
CA GLU A 73 24.04 -0.42 -3.54
C GLU A 73 23.20 -0.83 -4.76
N LEU A 74 22.11 -0.12 -5.05
CA LEU A 74 21.26 -0.40 -6.20
C LEU A 74 22.02 -0.28 -7.53
N ARG A 75 22.94 0.68 -7.66
CA ARG A 75 23.82 0.79 -8.85
C ARG A 75 24.74 -0.41 -9.03
N GLN A 76 25.20 -1.01 -7.93
CA GLN A 76 26.07 -2.16 -7.98
C GLN A 76 25.31 -3.43 -8.37
N LYS A 77 24.07 -3.59 -7.89
CA LYS A 77 23.29 -4.82 -8.06
C LYS A 77 22.40 -4.83 -9.29
N ILE A 78 21.89 -3.68 -9.72
CA ILE A 78 20.95 -3.57 -10.84
C ILE A 78 21.70 -2.98 -12.06
N PRO A 79 21.98 -3.77 -13.10
CA PRO A 79 22.78 -3.31 -14.25
C PRO A 79 22.20 -2.09 -14.96
N LEU A 80 20.88 -1.93 -14.94
CA LEU A 80 20.18 -0.77 -15.51
C LEU A 80 20.61 0.54 -14.82
N PHE A 81 20.82 0.50 -13.51
CA PHE A 81 21.09 1.68 -12.68
C PHE A 81 22.57 2.08 -12.66
N ALA A 82 23.49 1.19 -13.07
CA ALA A 82 24.93 1.45 -13.06
C ALA A 82 25.34 2.76 -13.77
N LYS A 83 24.56 3.23 -14.75
CA LYS A 83 24.82 4.45 -15.52
C LYS A 83 23.90 5.62 -15.19
N TYR A 84 22.95 5.45 -14.26
CA TYR A 84 22.01 6.49 -13.91
C TYR A 84 22.67 7.52 -12.98
N THR A 85 22.43 8.80 -13.23
CA THR A 85 22.72 9.86 -12.26
C THR A 85 21.77 9.78 -11.06
N ASP A 86 22.08 10.44 -9.95
CA ASP A 86 21.20 10.43 -8.76
C ASP A 86 19.81 10.98 -9.11
N ALA A 87 19.74 12.01 -9.96
CA ALA A 87 18.47 12.56 -10.43
C ALA A 87 17.66 11.54 -11.27
N GLN A 88 18.33 10.76 -12.13
CA GLN A 88 17.68 9.69 -12.90
C GLN A 88 17.21 8.55 -12.01
N MET A 89 17.99 8.19 -10.99
CA MET A 89 17.59 7.23 -9.96
C MET A 89 16.34 7.70 -9.22
N ASN A 90 16.36 8.92 -8.68
CA ASN A 90 15.23 9.48 -7.95
C ASN A 90 13.96 9.53 -8.80
N LEU A 91 14.07 9.97 -10.06
CA LEU A 91 12.94 9.97 -10.99
C LEU A 91 12.43 8.55 -11.26
N SER A 92 13.33 7.59 -11.46
CA SER A 92 12.97 6.18 -11.68
C SER A 92 12.24 5.59 -10.47
N MET A 93 12.67 5.95 -9.25
CA MET A 93 12.07 5.45 -8.01
C MET A 93 10.73 6.12 -7.72
N GLU A 94 10.57 7.40 -8.06
CA GLU A 94 9.27 8.07 -7.96
C GLU A 94 8.24 7.48 -8.95
N GLN A 95 8.69 6.94 -10.08
CA GLN A 95 7.85 6.25 -11.05
C GLN A 95 7.60 4.78 -10.70
N MET A 96 8.47 4.21 -9.86
CA MET A 96 8.30 2.89 -9.27
C MET A 96 7.04 2.94 -8.40
N GLY A 97 6.22 1.89 -8.49
CA GLY A 97 5.00 1.80 -7.69
C GLY A 97 5.31 1.80 -6.18
N GLU A 98 4.26 1.81 -5.40
CA GLU A 98 4.36 1.80 -3.94
C GLU A 98 4.46 0.34 -3.44
N ASP A 99 5.22 0.13 -2.36
CA ASP A 99 5.18 -1.11 -1.60
C ASP A 99 4.16 -0.96 -0.44
N TYR A 100 3.12 -1.78 -0.40
CA TYR A 100 2.05 -1.69 0.58
C TYR A 100 1.44 -3.05 0.92
N SER A 101 0.81 -3.16 2.09
CA SER A 101 0.11 -4.37 2.51
C SER A 101 -1.41 -4.19 2.42
N TRP A 102 -2.13 -5.28 2.13
CA TRP A 102 -3.58 -5.29 2.07
C TRP A 102 -4.15 -6.60 2.63
N TYR A 103 -4.68 -6.56 3.85
CA TYR A 103 -5.47 -7.67 4.39
C TYR A 103 -6.88 -7.65 3.79
N ILE A 104 -7.32 -8.79 3.23
CA ILE A 104 -8.55 -8.84 2.42
C ILE A 104 -9.65 -9.71 3.02
N SER A 105 -9.36 -10.40 4.11
CA SER A 105 -10.33 -11.27 4.78
C SER A 105 -11.25 -10.50 5.73
N PRO A 106 -12.46 -11.03 6.04
CA PRO A 106 -13.29 -10.52 7.11
C PRO A 106 -12.54 -10.43 8.45
N ALA A 107 -12.83 -9.40 9.25
CA ALA A 107 -12.11 -9.14 10.50
C ALA A 107 -12.33 -10.21 11.58
N ASP A 108 -13.45 -10.94 11.50
CA ASP A 108 -13.82 -12.03 12.40
C ASP A 108 -13.36 -13.41 11.90
N LEU A 109 -12.76 -13.49 10.71
CA LEU A 109 -12.21 -14.73 10.18
C LEU A 109 -10.87 -15.05 10.85
N HIS A 110 -10.85 -16.15 11.60
CA HIS A 110 -9.65 -16.67 12.25
C HIS A 110 -9.37 -18.10 11.82
N ALA A 111 -8.11 -18.40 11.51
CA ALA A 111 -7.68 -19.75 11.19
C ALA A 111 -6.21 -19.96 11.56
N GLY A 112 -5.82 -21.21 11.83
CA GLY A 112 -4.42 -21.57 12.10
C GLY A 112 -3.51 -21.48 10.87
N GLN A 113 -4.09 -21.36 9.68
CA GLN A 113 -3.38 -21.19 8.41
C GLN A 113 -3.73 -19.84 7.79
N GLY A 114 -2.73 -19.17 7.22
CA GLY A 114 -2.89 -17.92 6.48
C GLY A 114 -2.28 -18.00 5.09
N VAL A 115 -2.71 -17.12 4.20
CA VAL A 115 -2.17 -17.00 2.84
C VAL A 115 -1.56 -15.62 2.65
N LEU A 116 -0.28 -15.58 2.31
CA LEU A 116 0.40 -14.36 1.89
C LEU A 116 0.60 -14.40 0.38
N ILE A 117 -0.07 -13.51 -0.35
CA ILE A 117 0.12 -13.37 -1.80
C ILE A 117 1.10 -12.22 -2.04
N LEU A 118 2.23 -12.52 -2.69
CA LEU A 118 3.24 -11.52 -3.06
C LEU A 118 3.12 -11.19 -4.54
N LEU A 119 3.06 -9.91 -4.88
CA LEU A 119 2.94 -9.45 -6.26
C LEU A 119 3.66 -8.11 -6.45
N HIS A 120 4.17 -7.86 -7.66
CA HIS A 120 4.76 -6.57 -8.03
C HIS A 120 3.76 -5.40 -7.91
N GLY A 121 2.48 -5.67 -8.16
CA GLY A 121 1.43 -4.66 -8.30
C GLY A 121 1.16 -4.26 -9.75
N PHE A 122 -0.08 -3.88 -10.01
CA PHE A 122 -0.67 -3.58 -11.32
C PHE A 122 -1.24 -2.15 -11.38
N ARG A 123 -0.80 -1.27 -10.48
CA ARG A 123 -1.36 0.05 -10.19
C ARG A 123 -2.77 -0.07 -9.59
N GLU A 124 -3.26 1.04 -9.02
CA GLU A 124 -4.53 1.13 -8.26
C GLU A 124 -5.69 0.29 -8.81
N GLN A 125 -6.04 0.45 -10.09
CA GLN A 125 -7.18 -0.25 -10.67
C GLN A 125 -6.90 -1.73 -10.93
N GLY A 126 -5.66 -2.06 -11.33
CA GLY A 126 -5.25 -3.43 -11.54
C GLY A 126 -5.17 -4.20 -10.22
N ASP A 127 -4.70 -3.55 -9.16
CA ASP A 127 -4.61 -4.13 -7.81
C ASP A 127 -5.99 -4.40 -7.22
N LYS A 128 -6.95 -3.47 -7.40
CA LYS A 128 -8.36 -3.69 -7.04
C LYS A 128 -8.96 -4.89 -7.77
N LEU A 129 -8.78 -4.95 -9.08
CA LEU A 129 -9.27 -6.08 -9.87
C LEU A 129 -8.62 -7.38 -9.41
N PHE A 130 -7.32 -7.39 -9.16
CA PHE A 130 -6.62 -8.57 -8.66
C PHE A 130 -7.19 -9.00 -7.30
N ARG A 131 -7.34 -8.07 -6.36
CA ARG A 131 -7.94 -8.29 -5.03
C ARG A 131 -9.32 -8.91 -5.14
N GLU A 132 -10.18 -8.41 -6.02
CA GLU A 132 -11.50 -8.99 -6.29
C GLU A 132 -11.42 -10.43 -6.81
N ARG A 133 -10.43 -10.75 -7.67
CA ARG A 133 -10.26 -12.12 -8.20
C ARG A 133 -9.77 -13.11 -7.16
N VAL A 134 -9.01 -12.67 -6.16
CA VAL A 134 -8.51 -13.53 -5.08
C VAL A 134 -9.37 -13.49 -3.81
N GLN A 135 -10.38 -12.62 -3.76
CA GLN A 135 -11.31 -12.52 -2.63
C GLN A 135 -11.92 -13.85 -2.19
N PRO A 136 -12.31 -14.79 -3.09
CA PRO A 136 -12.82 -16.10 -2.66
C PRO A 136 -11.87 -16.91 -1.77
N ILE A 137 -10.55 -16.64 -1.82
CA ILE A 137 -9.57 -17.21 -0.89
C ILE A 137 -9.68 -16.52 0.47
N GLY A 138 -9.72 -15.19 0.46
CA GLY A 138 -9.87 -14.34 1.66
C GLY A 138 -11.17 -14.57 2.44
N ASP A 139 -12.20 -15.08 1.78
CA ASP A 139 -13.48 -15.44 2.41
C ASP A 139 -13.41 -16.76 3.20
N VAL A 140 -12.35 -17.56 3.01
CA VAL A 140 -12.19 -18.91 3.61
C VAL A 140 -10.98 -18.99 4.54
N LEU A 141 -9.88 -18.32 4.21
CA LEU A 141 -8.66 -18.26 5.01
C LEU A 141 -8.22 -16.81 5.19
N PRO A 142 -7.64 -16.44 6.36
CA PRO A 142 -6.92 -15.19 6.52
C PRO A 142 -5.93 -14.99 5.37
N THR A 143 -6.13 -13.92 4.61
CA THR A 143 -5.37 -13.65 3.40
C THR A 143 -4.90 -12.21 3.38
N ALA A 144 -3.62 -12.02 3.12
CA ALA A 144 -2.98 -10.72 2.96
C ALA A 144 -2.24 -10.64 1.62
N LEU A 145 -2.24 -9.46 1.03
CA LEU A 145 -1.44 -9.12 -0.14
C LEU A 145 -0.23 -8.30 0.32
N GLY A 146 0.97 -8.73 -0.06
CA GLY A 146 2.17 -7.90 -0.04
C GLY A 146 2.41 -7.40 -1.47
N VAL A 147 1.95 -6.17 -1.74
CA VAL A 147 2.11 -5.55 -3.06
C VAL A 147 3.41 -4.76 -3.03
N GLY A 148 4.32 -5.04 -3.96
CA GLY A 148 5.61 -4.39 -4.01
C GLY A 148 6.76 -5.30 -4.40
N MET A 149 7.87 -4.71 -4.79
CA MET A 149 9.08 -5.47 -5.19
C MET A 149 9.98 -5.81 -4.01
N ALA A 150 9.78 -5.17 -2.86
CA ALA A 150 10.73 -5.16 -1.76
C ALA A 150 12.15 -4.75 -2.20
N MET A 151 12.22 -3.82 -3.16
CA MET A 151 13.49 -3.38 -3.75
C MET A 151 14.36 -2.61 -2.75
N MET A 152 13.71 -1.82 -1.88
CA MET A 152 14.34 -0.88 -0.96
C MET A 152 13.86 -1.03 0.49
N MET A 153 12.79 -1.77 0.70
CA MET A 153 12.12 -1.91 1.99
C MET A 153 11.40 -3.26 2.05
N SER A 154 11.12 -3.79 3.23
CA SER A 154 10.43 -5.08 3.42
C SER A 154 9.23 -5.00 4.36
N GLU A 155 8.95 -3.81 4.90
CA GLU A 155 7.98 -3.57 5.95
C GLU A 155 6.57 -3.96 5.51
N HIS A 156 6.19 -3.75 4.23
CA HIS A 156 4.91 -4.20 3.70
C HIS A 156 4.71 -5.73 3.82
N ILE A 157 5.77 -6.53 3.73
CA ILE A 157 5.71 -7.99 3.92
C ILE A 157 5.55 -8.31 5.41
N GLN A 158 6.31 -7.63 6.29
CA GLN A 158 6.15 -7.79 7.74
C GLN A 158 4.72 -7.45 8.19
N LEU A 159 4.19 -6.30 7.77
CA LEU A 159 2.83 -5.89 8.14
C LEU A 159 1.76 -6.86 7.62
N ALA A 160 1.98 -7.46 6.45
CA ALA A 160 1.08 -8.50 5.94
C ALA A 160 1.15 -9.79 6.80
N LEU A 161 2.34 -10.18 7.25
CA LEU A 161 2.52 -11.32 8.17
C LEU A 161 1.91 -11.03 9.54
N ASP A 162 2.09 -9.82 10.07
CA ASP A 162 1.50 -9.39 11.34
C ASP A 162 -0.03 -9.47 11.29
N ASP A 163 -0.64 -9.05 10.18
CA ASP A 163 -2.09 -9.14 9.98
C ASP A 163 -2.57 -10.60 9.98
N LEU A 164 -1.82 -11.51 9.33
CA LEU A 164 -2.12 -12.95 9.33
C LEU A 164 -1.95 -13.56 10.73
N GLN A 165 -0.91 -13.17 11.46
CA GLN A 165 -0.66 -13.64 12.82
C GLN A 165 -1.74 -13.13 13.79
N ALA A 166 -2.17 -11.88 13.65
CA ALA A 166 -3.28 -11.31 14.41
C ALA A 166 -4.61 -12.03 14.12
N ALA A 167 -4.79 -12.53 12.89
CA ALA A 167 -5.90 -13.40 12.53
C ALA A 167 -5.77 -14.85 13.05
N GLY A 168 -4.68 -15.17 13.76
CA GLY A 168 -4.46 -16.47 14.40
C GLY A 168 -3.67 -17.48 13.56
N ALA A 169 -3.13 -17.05 12.41
CA ALA A 169 -2.31 -17.92 11.57
C ALA A 169 -1.01 -18.31 12.31
N LYS A 170 -0.72 -19.60 12.30
CA LYS A 170 0.53 -20.21 12.81
C LYS A 170 1.40 -20.74 11.67
N GLU A 171 0.76 -21.04 10.54
CA GLU A 171 1.40 -21.46 9.30
C GLU A 171 0.96 -20.51 8.19
N VAL A 172 1.90 -19.96 7.44
CA VAL A 172 1.60 -19.06 6.31
C VAL A 172 2.08 -19.71 5.02
N VAL A 173 1.15 -19.87 4.08
CA VAL A 173 1.46 -20.28 2.71
C VAL A 173 1.75 -19.02 1.90
N VAL A 174 2.98 -18.93 1.36
CA VAL A 174 3.39 -17.81 0.50
C VAL A 174 3.14 -18.16 -0.96
N VAL A 175 2.39 -17.32 -1.66
CA VAL A 175 2.04 -17.46 -3.08
C VAL A 175 2.67 -16.32 -3.88
N PRO A 176 3.82 -16.56 -4.54
CA PRO A 176 4.47 -15.56 -5.38
C PRO A 176 3.77 -15.46 -6.74
N ILE A 177 3.30 -14.28 -7.10
CA ILE A 177 2.73 -13.98 -8.42
C ILE A 177 3.86 -13.44 -9.30
N VAL A 178 4.55 -14.38 -9.96
CA VAL A 178 5.66 -14.10 -10.88
C VAL A 178 5.51 -14.89 -12.16
N SER A 179 6.08 -14.39 -13.25
CA SER A 179 6.09 -15.08 -14.54
C SER A 179 7.12 -16.21 -14.60
N SER A 180 8.15 -16.16 -13.75
CA SER A 180 9.26 -17.11 -13.71
C SER A 180 9.86 -17.19 -12.31
N THR A 181 10.35 -18.36 -11.94
CA THR A 181 11.13 -18.59 -10.71
C THR A 181 12.56 -18.04 -10.80
N HIS A 182 12.99 -17.57 -11.98
CA HIS A 182 14.30 -16.95 -12.18
C HIS A 182 14.30 -15.44 -11.98
N ASP A 183 13.14 -14.86 -11.63
CA ASP A 183 12.94 -13.43 -11.45
C ASP A 183 13.72 -12.88 -10.23
N GLU A 184 14.37 -11.73 -10.38
CA GLU A 184 15.13 -11.08 -9.30
C GLU A 184 14.23 -10.65 -8.13
N MET A 185 12.99 -10.26 -8.40
CA MET A 185 11.99 -9.95 -7.38
C MET A 185 11.63 -11.20 -6.57
N TYR A 186 11.45 -12.35 -7.23
CA TYR A 186 11.17 -13.60 -6.51
C TYR A 186 12.32 -13.94 -5.55
N ARG A 187 13.56 -13.83 -6.03
CA ARG A 187 14.77 -14.06 -5.21
C ARG A 187 14.92 -13.03 -4.09
N GLN A 188 14.50 -11.78 -4.33
CA GLN A 188 14.46 -10.76 -3.29
C GLN A 188 13.46 -11.14 -2.19
N TRP A 189 12.27 -11.62 -2.54
CA TRP A 189 11.31 -12.11 -1.54
C TRP A 189 11.83 -13.35 -0.81
N GLU A 190 12.53 -14.27 -1.48
CA GLU A 190 13.21 -15.38 -0.80
C GLU A 190 14.26 -14.88 0.20
N TYR A 191 15.00 -13.82 -0.13
CA TYR A 191 15.94 -13.19 0.79
C TYR A 191 15.20 -12.57 1.98
N VAL A 192 14.15 -11.78 1.75
CA VAL A 192 13.35 -11.14 2.81
C VAL A 192 12.79 -12.20 3.77
N LEU A 193 12.32 -13.33 3.26
CA LEU A 193 11.79 -14.44 4.06
C LEU A 193 12.88 -15.37 4.66
N GLY A 194 14.15 -14.95 4.63
CA GLY A 194 15.27 -15.73 5.19
C GLY A 194 15.59 -17.04 4.47
N ARG A 195 15.00 -17.28 3.30
CA ARG A 195 15.24 -18.51 2.48
C ARG A 195 16.47 -18.40 1.60
N ARG A 196 17.04 -17.21 1.47
CA ARG A 196 18.25 -16.91 0.70
C ARG A 196 19.16 -15.98 1.49
N ALA A 197 20.47 -16.19 1.38
CA ALA A 197 21.46 -15.38 2.09
C ALA A 197 21.70 -14.00 1.44
N GLU A 198 21.56 -13.90 0.12
CA GLU A 198 21.91 -12.70 -0.65
C GLU A 198 20.67 -12.04 -1.26
N ALA A 199 20.54 -10.72 -1.04
CA ALA A 199 19.53 -9.87 -1.66
C ALA A 199 19.85 -9.64 -3.15
N SER A 200 18.81 -9.67 -4.00
CA SER A 200 18.92 -9.38 -5.43
C SER A 200 18.85 -7.87 -5.72
N TYR A 201 18.13 -7.13 -4.86
CA TYR A 201 18.10 -5.67 -4.85
C TYR A 201 18.84 -5.13 -3.63
N ALA A 202 18.36 -4.06 -3.00
CA ALA A 202 18.97 -3.57 -1.78
C ALA A 202 18.90 -4.57 -0.64
N THR A 203 19.85 -4.46 0.28
CA THR A 203 19.85 -5.21 1.53
C THR A 203 18.83 -4.57 2.47
N VAL A 204 17.75 -5.30 2.74
CA VAL A 204 16.62 -4.87 3.57
C VAL A 204 16.45 -5.82 4.76
N GLY A 205 15.63 -5.45 5.75
CA GLY A 205 15.34 -6.33 6.88
C GLY A 205 14.72 -7.65 6.43
N GLN A 206 15.16 -8.76 7.03
CA GLN A 206 14.46 -10.04 6.91
C GLN A 206 13.31 -10.13 7.92
N VAL A 207 12.31 -10.93 7.60
CA VAL A 207 11.06 -11.10 8.34
C VAL A 207 10.82 -12.56 8.72
#